data_AF-A0A8S0ZJE6-F1
#
_entry.id   AF-A0A8S0ZJE6-F1
#
_cell.length_a   1.000
_cell.length_b   1.000
_cell.length_c   1.000
_cell.angle_alpha   90.00
_cell.angle_beta   90.00
_cell.angle_gamma   90.00
#
_symmetry.space_group_name_H-M   'P 1'
#
loop_
_entity.id
_entity.type
_entity.pdbx_description
1 polymer ?
#
loop_
_entity_poly.entity_id
_entity_poly.type
_entity_poly.pdbx_seq_one_letter_code
_entity_poly.pdbx_strand_id
1 'polypeptide(L)'
;MDVFYKMYAKQFHNIEKFDTDYGIVKEQNNYVFYANYSSSLTYPNIEQKLAYFTEDIGLNAYYYYFHTHLPFWWHSKKIGAFKERRGEIYFHFYVQLLARYDMERVTSRICEPFEFSWYLPFKTGYYPQLSTGFLPFAQRSNYYDIHTEKNYEAIRFLDAYEKNFFQYLQQGHFKAVRILKVLIYIFKILRKNRNIYFSFSV
;
A
#
# COMPACT_ATOMS: atom_id res chain seq x y z
N MET A 1 -7.66 -8.90 13.65
CA MET A 1 -7.57 -10.17 14.42
C MET A 1 -8.56 -10.26 15.57
N ASP A 2 -8.95 -9.14 16.18
CA ASP A 2 -9.91 -9.12 17.30
C ASP A 2 -11.23 -9.87 17.01
N VAL A 3 -11.84 -9.64 15.84
CA VAL A 3 -13.12 -10.30 15.47
C VAL A 3 -13.00 -11.81 15.31
N PHE A 4 -11.97 -12.32 14.62
CA PHE A 4 -11.77 -13.77 14.46
C PHE A 4 -11.52 -14.43 15.81
N TYR A 5 -10.73 -13.80 16.67
CA TYR A 5 -10.52 -14.27 18.03
C TYR A 5 -11.83 -14.31 18.83
N LYS A 6 -12.64 -13.24 18.77
CA LYS A 6 -13.99 -13.19 19.39
C LYS A 6 -14.91 -14.28 18.88
N MET A 7 -14.91 -14.56 17.57
CA MET A 7 -15.70 -15.65 16.97
C MET A 7 -15.27 -17.02 17.50
N TYR A 8 -13.96 -17.30 17.48
CA TYR A 8 -13.43 -18.56 18.00
C TYR A 8 -13.69 -18.72 19.51
N ALA A 9 -13.45 -17.67 20.29
CA ALA A 9 -13.72 -17.67 21.73
C ALA A 9 -15.20 -17.94 22.03
N LYS A 10 -16.12 -17.35 21.26
CA LYS A 10 -17.56 -17.60 21.38
C LYS A 10 -17.92 -19.05 21.07
N GLN A 11 -17.32 -19.62 20.02
CA GLN A 11 -17.57 -21.00 19.60
C GLN A 11 -17.07 -22.04 20.61
N PHE A 12 -15.88 -21.83 21.21
CA PHE A 12 -15.24 -22.83 22.07
C PHE A 12 -15.54 -22.68 23.56
N HIS A 13 -15.75 -21.45 24.05
CA HIS A 13 -15.86 -21.20 25.49
C HIS A 13 -17.29 -20.92 25.97
N ASN A 14 -18.28 -20.81 25.06
CA ASN A 14 -19.70 -20.59 25.34
C ASN A 14 -19.96 -19.53 26.44
N ILE A 15 -19.16 -18.47 26.42
CA ILE A 15 -19.17 -17.44 27.45
C ILE A 15 -20.30 -16.47 27.11
N GLU A 16 -21.42 -16.51 27.84
CA GLU A 16 -22.53 -15.55 27.67
C GLU A 16 -22.30 -14.24 28.43
N LYS A 17 -21.55 -14.32 29.54
CA LYS A 17 -21.46 -13.24 30.54
C LYS A 17 -20.56 -12.06 30.14
N PHE A 18 -19.84 -12.18 29.03
CA PHE A 18 -18.86 -11.19 28.57
C PHE A 18 -19.13 -10.68 27.14
N ASP A 19 -20.21 -11.13 26.49
CA ASP A 19 -20.47 -10.80 25.09
C ASP A 19 -20.59 -9.29 24.86
N THR A 20 -21.36 -8.58 25.69
CA THR A 20 -21.59 -7.14 25.53
C THR A 20 -20.32 -6.33 25.74
N ASP A 21 -19.49 -6.70 26.71
CA ASP A 21 -18.25 -5.98 27.06
C ASP A 21 -17.18 -6.13 25.97
N TYR A 22 -17.20 -7.25 25.25
CA TYR A 22 -16.34 -7.47 24.08
C TYR A 22 -16.97 -7.01 22.76
N GLY A 23 -18.12 -6.33 22.79
CA GLY A 23 -18.78 -5.82 21.59
C GLY A 23 -19.38 -6.91 20.71
N ILE A 24 -19.92 -7.97 21.31
CA ILE A 24 -20.68 -9.04 20.67
C ILE A 24 -22.15 -8.84 21.02
N VAL A 25 -23.01 -8.69 20.02
CA VAL A 25 -24.45 -8.49 20.20
C VAL A 25 -25.19 -9.56 19.42
N LYS A 26 -26.22 -10.14 20.03
CA LYS A 26 -27.12 -11.07 19.35
C LYS A 26 -28.34 -10.31 18.84
N GLU A 27 -28.49 -10.23 17.53
CA GLU A 27 -29.65 -9.65 16.86
C GLU A 27 -30.47 -10.76 16.21
N GLN A 28 -31.65 -11.03 16.78
CA GLN A 28 -32.52 -12.12 16.33
C GLN A 28 -31.79 -13.49 16.34
N ASN A 29 -31.51 -14.04 15.15
CA ASN A 29 -30.78 -15.29 14.95
C ASN A 29 -29.30 -15.10 14.58
N ASN A 30 -28.80 -13.86 14.50
CA ASN A 30 -27.44 -13.55 14.09
C ASN A 30 -26.60 -13.01 15.26
N TYR A 31 -25.30 -13.30 15.22
CA TYR A 31 -24.31 -12.65 16.09
C TYR A 31 -23.59 -11.56 15.31
N VAL A 32 -23.59 -10.36 15.87
CA VAL A 32 -22.92 -9.17 15.35
C VAL A 32 -21.69 -8.92 16.20
N PHE A 33 -20.53 -8.83 15.54
CA PHE A 33 -19.25 -8.59 16.20
C PHE A 33 -18.77 -7.19 15.82
N TYR A 34 -18.76 -6.28 16.77
CA TYR A 34 -18.21 -4.94 16.57
C TYR A 34 -16.68 -4.99 16.50
N ALA A 35 -16.14 -4.29 15.52
CA ALA A 35 -14.73 -4.24 15.21
C ALA A 35 -14.23 -2.79 15.23
N ASN A 36 -13.15 -2.56 15.96
CA ASN A 36 -12.42 -1.30 15.90
C ASN A 36 -11.23 -1.42 14.94
N TYR A 37 -10.84 -0.31 14.34
CA TYR A 37 -9.59 -0.21 13.60
C TYR A 37 -8.39 -0.40 14.52
N SER A 38 -7.26 -0.76 13.93
CA SER A 38 -6.05 -1.03 14.67
C SER A 38 -5.54 0.16 15.51
N SER A 39 -5.01 -0.16 16.68
CA SER A 39 -4.46 0.80 17.62
C SER A 39 -2.97 1.09 17.37
N SER A 40 -2.37 1.89 18.26
CA SER A 40 -0.93 2.18 18.27
C SER A 40 -0.03 0.95 18.42
N LEU A 41 -0.59 -0.19 18.86
CA LEU A 41 0.12 -1.47 18.89
C LEU A 41 0.43 -2.00 17.48
N THR A 42 -0.46 -1.73 16.52
CA THR A 42 -0.26 -2.07 15.09
C THR A 42 0.51 -0.96 14.37
N TYR A 43 0.15 0.28 14.64
CA TYR A 43 0.77 1.47 14.06
C TYR A 43 1.44 2.30 15.15
N PRO A 44 2.71 2.01 15.52
CA PRO A 44 3.40 2.72 16.60
C PRO A 44 3.95 4.08 16.14
N ASN A 45 3.19 4.81 15.34
CA ASN A 45 3.55 6.09 14.75
C ASN A 45 2.28 6.86 14.32
N ILE A 46 2.49 8.06 13.78
CA ILE A 46 1.41 8.98 13.41
C ILE A 46 0.43 8.41 12.35
N GLU A 47 0.86 7.42 11.57
CA GLU A 47 0.05 6.78 10.53
C GLU A 47 -1.16 6.03 11.11
N GLN A 48 -1.18 5.77 12.43
CA GLN A 48 -2.35 5.21 13.12
C GLN A 48 -3.62 6.04 12.92
N LYS A 49 -3.49 7.35 12.72
CA LYS A 49 -4.63 8.24 12.42
C LYS A 49 -5.34 7.87 11.13
N LEU A 50 -4.66 7.24 10.19
CA LEU A 50 -5.18 6.84 8.89
C LEU A 50 -5.68 5.40 8.86
N ALA A 51 -5.67 4.69 10.01
CA ALA A 51 -6.06 3.28 10.07
C ALA A 51 -7.48 3.04 9.50
N TYR A 52 -8.41 3.97 9.70
CA TYR A 52 -9.75 3.87 9.13
C TYR A 52 -9.77 3.86 7.60
N PHE A 53 -8.81 4.52 6.96
CA PHE A 53 -8.67 4.57 5.51
C PHE A 53 -7.85 3.37 5.00
N THR A 54 -6.69 3.10 5.61
CA THR A 54 -5.78 2.05 5.15
C THR A 54 -6.27 0.63 5.43
N GLU A 55 -7.06 0.44 6.49
CA GLU A 55 -7.68 -0.85 6.83
C GLU A 55 -9.12 -0.97 6.34
N ASP A 56 -9.64 0.03 5.60
CA ASP A 56 -10.96 -0.05 5.00
C ASP A 56 -11.06 -1.27 4.06
N ILE A 57 -12.13 -2.04 4.23
CA ILE A 57 -12.35 -3.28 3.47
C ILE A 57 -12.62 -2.93 2.00
N GLY A 58 -13.31 -1.82 1.73
CA GLY A 58 -13.59 -1.33 0.39
C GLY A 58 -12.33 -0.91 -0.36
N LEU A 59 -11.43 -0.15 0.29
CA LEU A 59 -10.16 0.27 -0.30
C LEU A 59 -9.25 -0.93 -0.60
N ASN A 60 -9.13 -1.87 0.34
CA ASN A 60 -8.33 -3.08 0.14
C ASN A 60 -8.93 -3.97 -0.95
N ALA A 61 -10.26 -4.11 -0.99
CA ALA A 61 -10.95 -4.82 -2.07
C ALA A 61 -10.75 -4.12 -3.43
N TYR A 62 -10.78 -2.78 -3.47
CA TYR A 62 -10.52 -2.01 -4.69
C TYR A 62 -9.12 -2.29 -5.26
N TYR A 63 -8.09 -2.31 -4.42
CA TYR A 63 -6.74 -2.68 -4.83
C TYR A 63 -6.65 -4.13 -5.32
N TYR A 64 -7.34 -5.05 -4.63
CA TYR A 64 -7.43 -6.46 -5.05
C TYR A 64 -8.12 -6.63 -6.42
N TYR A 65 -9.23 -5.92 -6.64
CA TYR A 65 -9.95 -5.96 -7.92
C TYR A 65 -9.10 -5.40 -9.06
N PHE A 66 -8.32 -4.35 -8.83
CA PHE A 66 -7.40 -3.82 -9.84
C PHE A 66 -6.42 -4.88 -10.33
N HIS A 67 -5.78 -5.63 -9.43
CA HIS A 67 -4.86 -6.70 -9.79
C HIS A 67 -5.55 -7.94 -10.36
N THR A 68 -6.79 -8.21 -9.97
CA THR A 68 -7.59 -9.30 -10.57
C THR A 68 -7.98 -8.99 -12.02
N HIS A 69 -8.33 -7.74 -12.33
CA HIS A 69 -8.69 -7.31 -13.70
C HIS A 69 -7.46 -7.11 -14.58
N LEU A 70 -6.33 -6.71 -14.00
CA LEU A 70 -5.09 -6.45 -14.74
C LEU A 70 -3.87 -7.17 -14.12
N PRO A 71 -3.85 -8.52 -14.05
CA PRO A 71 -2.78 -9.24 -13.36
C PRO A 71 -1.42 -9.00 -14.03
N PHE A 72 -0.42 -8.58 -13.26
CA PHE A 72 0.90 -8.18 -13.78
C PHE A 72 1.60 -9.28 -14.62
N TRP A 73 1.34 -10.55 -14.30
CA TRP A 73 1.90 -11.73 -14.96
C TRP A 73 1.14 -12.15 -16.23
N TRP A 74 -0.07 -11.62 -16.47
CA TRP A 74 -0.89 -12.03 -17.61
C TRP A 74 -0.51 -11.31 -18.91
N HIS A 75 -0.50 -12.03 -20.04
CA HIS A 75 -0.21 -11.45 -21.34
C HIS A 75 -1.30 -10.49 -21.82
N SER A 76 -0.88 -9.29 -22.20
CA SER A 76 -1.75 -8.21 -22.65
C SER A 76 -2.52 -8.47 -23.95
N LYS A 77 -2.27 -9.59 -24.65
CA LYS A 77 -3.01 -9.96 -25.88
C LYS A 77 -4.50 -10.21 -25.60
N LYS A 78 -4.87 -10.73 -24.43
CA LYS A 78 -6.29 -10.95 -24.07
C LYS A 78 -7.06 -9.66 -23.71
N ILE A 79 -6.36 -8.55 -23.50
CA ILE A 79 -6.93 -7.25 -23.10
C ILE A 79 -7.31 -6.40 -24.33
N GLY A 80 -7.14 -6.96 -25.54
CA GLY A 80 -7.52 -6.32 -26.79
C GLY A 80 -6.90 -4.94 -26.98
N ALA A 81 -7.75 -3.94 -27.23
CA ALA A 81 -7.37 -2.56 -27.51
C ALA A 81 -6.61 -1.88 -26.35
N PHE A 82 -6.80 -2.32 -25.10
CA PHE A 82 -6.15 -1.71 -23.93
C PHE A 82 -4.70 -2.13 -23.75
N LYS A 83 -4.19 -3.06 -24.56
CA LYS A 83 -2.81 -3.55 -24.51
C LYS A 83 -1.78 -2.42 -24.56
N GLU A 84 -1.99 -1.43 -25.42
CA GLU A 84 -1.03 -0.34 -25.63
C GLU A 84 -1.08 0.71 -24.51
N ARG A 85 -2.25 0.84 -23.86
CA ARG A 85 -2.50 1.79 -22.75
C ARG A 85 -2.29 1.18 -21.37
N ARG A 86 -1.85 -0.07 -21.28
CA ARG A 86 -1.65 -0.76 -19.99
C ARG A 86 -0.74 0.01 -19.03
N GLY A 87 0.37 0.56 -19.55
CA GLY A 87 1.29 1.37 -18.74
C GLY A 87 0.67 2.69 -18.27
N GLU A 88 -0.20 3.28 -19.08
CA GLU A 88 -0.95 4.49 -18.73
C GLU A 88 -1.96 4.22 -17.62
N ILE A 89 -2.71 3.12 -17.72
CA ILE A 89 -3.68 2.70 -16.69
C ILE A 89 -2.96 2.43 -15.37
N TYR A 90 -1.84 1.71 -15.41
CA TYR A 90 -1.01 1.46 -14.23
C TYR A 90 -0.59 2.77 -13.56
N PHE A 91 0.01 3.68 -14.34
CA PHE A 91 0.44 4.98 -13.82
C PHE A 91 -0.72 5.80 -13.24
N HIS A 92 -1.83 5.89 -13.98
CA HIS A 92 -3.01 6.63 -13.56
C HIS A 92 -3.60 6.09 -12.26
N PHE A 93 -3.69 4.76 -12.12
CA PHE A 93 -4.22 4.11 -10.93
C PHE A 93 -3.42 4.52 -9.67
N TYR A 94 -2.09 4.42 -9.71
CA TYR A 94 -1.27 4.77 -8.56
C TYR A 94 -1.27 6.27 -8.27
N VAL A 95 -1.28 7.13 -9.30
CA VAL A 95 -1.38 8.58 -9.07
C VAL A 95 -2.71 8.95 -8.41
N GLN A 96 -3.83 8.37 -8.86
CA GLN A 96 -5.13 8.63 -8.25
C GLN A 96 -5.22 8.08 -6.82
N LEU A 97 -4.70 6.88 -6.59
CA LEU A 97 -4.67 6.27 -5.26
C LEU A 97 -3.81 7.09 -4.28
N LEU A 98 -2.62 7.52 -4.70
CA LEU A 98 -1.73 8.36 -3.88
C LEU A 98 -2.34 9.73 -3.63
N ALA A 99 -2.93 10.38 -4.63
CA ALA A 99 -3.62 11.66 -4.44
C ALA A 99 -4.75 11.54 -3.42
N ARG A 100 -5.53 10.46 -3.47
CA ARG A 100 -6.59 10.20 -2.49
C ARG A 100 -6.05 9.95 -1.09
N TYR A 101 -4.94 9.22 -0.98
CA TYR A 101 -4.24 8.98 0.29
C TYR A 101 -3.70 10.30 0.87
N ASP A 102 -3.05 11.13 0.05
CA ASP A 102 -2.52 12.42 0.48
C ASP A 102 -3.62 13.37 0.97
N MET A 103 -4.81 13.34 0.36
CA MET A 103 -5.97 14.08 0.88
C MET A 103 -6.32 13.66 2.32
N GLU A 104 -6.26 12.37 2.66
CA GLU A 104 -6.52 11.92 4.04
C GLU A 104 -5.40 12.29 5.01
N ARG A 105 -4.16 12.32 4.53
CA ARG A 105 -3.03 12.82 5.33
C ARG A 105 -3.23 14.28 5.70
N VAL A 106 -3.62 15.11 4.73
CA VAL A 106 -3.86 16.54 4.94
C VAL A 106 -5.01 16.77 5.92
N THR A 107 -6.15 16.09 5.78
CA THR A 107 -7.29 16.20 6.71
C THR A 107 -6.91 15.75 8.13
N SER A 108 -6.02 14.76 8.24
CA SER A 108 -5.52 14.22 9.51
C SER A 108 -4.33 15.00 10.11
N ARG A 109 -3.96 16.14 9.51
CA ARG A 109 -2.82 17.01 9.87
C ARG A 109 -1.47 16.32 9.82
N ILE A 110 -1.26 15.47 8.82
CA ILE A 110 0.01 14.81 8.52
C ILE A 110 0.57 15.47 7.27
N CYS A 111 1.56 16.35 7.44
CA CYS A 111 2.14 17.13 6.34
C CYS A 111 3.59 16.72 5.99
N GLU A 112 4.18 15.75 6.70
CA GLU A 112 5.55 15.32 6.42
C GLU A 112 5.61 14.56 5.08
N PRO A 113 6.50 14.95 4.15
CA PRO A 113 6.70 14.21 2.92
C PRO A 113 7.24 12.81 3.23
N PHE A 114 6.76 11.81 2.49
CA PHE A 114 7.27 10.45 2.62
C PHE A 114 8.59 10.33 1.84
N GLU A 115 9.70 10.33 2.56
CA GLU A 115 11.03 10.11 1.98
C GLU A 115 11.65 8.86 2.60
N PHE A 116 12.25 8.03 1.75
CA PHE A 116 13.02 6.87 2.19
C PHE A 116 14.24 6.67 1.29
N SER A 117 15.22 5.93 1.81
CA SER A 117 16.40 5.50 1.07
C SER A 117 16.68 4.04 1.42
N TRP A 118 17.15 3.27 0.44
CA TRP A 118 17.56 1.88 0.65
C TRP A 118 18.78 1.72 1.58
N TYR A 119 19.50 2.82 1.84
CA TYR A 119 20.70 2.85 2.66
C TYR A 119 20.49 3.50 4.03
N LEU A 120 19.26 3.95 4.33
CA LEU A 120 18.91 4.56 5.60
C LEU A 120 17.79 3.76 6.28
N PRO A 121 17.73 3.76 7.63
CA PRO A 121 16.64 3.10 8.34
C PRO A 121 15.27 3.71 8.03
N PHE A 122 14.26 2.86 7.88
CA PHE A 122 12.87 3.30 7.67
C PHE A 122 12.26 3.84 8.95
N LYS A 123 11.92 5.14 8.97
CA LYS A 123 11.30 5.80 10.14
C LYS A 123 10.01 5.11 10.62
N THR A 124 9.12 4.76 9.68
CA THR A 124 7.76 4.27 9.98
C THR A 124 7.67 2.73 10.00
N GLY A 125 7.47 2.16 11.18
CA GLY A 125 7.15 0.76 11.41
C GLY A 125 5.69 0.39 11.15
N TYR A 126 5.43 -0.91 11.07
CA TYR A 126 4.10 -1.49 10.95
C TYR A 126 4.09 -2.90 11.53
N TYR A 127 3.11 -3.18 12.40
CA TYR A 127 2.99 -4.41 13.18
C TYR A 127 1.66 -5.06 12.84
N PRO A 128 1.56 -5.81 11.72
CA PRO A 128 0.31 -6.41 11.30
C PRO A 128 -0.19 -7.37 12.38
N GLN A 129 -1.35 -7.05 12.96
CA GLN A 129 -2.10 -7.97 13.80
C GLN A 129 -2.87 -8.95 12.91
N LEU A 130 -2.13 -9.76 12.16
CA LEU A 130 -2.61 -10.82 11.29
C LEU A 130 -1.74 -12.05 11.50
N SER A 131 -2.36 -13.23 11.45
CA SER A 131 -1.64 -14.50 11.48
C SER A 131 -2.10 -15.41 10.37
N THR A 132 -1.15 -16.13 9.80
CA THR A 132 -1.45 -17.36 9.05
C THR A 132 -1.60 -18.49 10.06
N GLY A 133 -2.20 -19.62 9.69
CA GLY A 133 -2.42 -20.75 10.61
C GLY A 133 -1.17 -21.26 11.36
N PHE A 134 0.04 -21.04 10.81
CA PHE A 134 1.30 -21.47 11.44
C PHE A 134 2.18 -20.35 11.99
N LEU A 135 2.15 -19.16 11.37
CA LEU A 135 3.07 -18.06 11.70
C LEU A 135 2.34 -16.72 11.68
N PRO A 136 2.67 -15.80 12.60
CA PRO A 136 2.23 -14.42 12.51
C PRO A 136 2.85 -13.72 11.30
N PHE A 137 2.21 -12.66 10.82
CA PHE A 137 2.78 -11.82 9.78
C PHE A 137 4.05 -11.13 10.30
N ALA A 138 5.03 -10.94 9.42
CA ALA A 138 6.28 -10.28 9.76
C ALA A 138 6.03 -8.83 10.21
N GLN A 139 6.67 -8.43 11.30
CA GLN A 139 6.56 -7.10 11.87
C GLN A 139 7.78 -6.26 11.49
N ARG A 140 7.58 -4.97 11.24
CA ARG A 140 8.65 -4.01 10.98
C ARG A 140 8.66 -2.94 12.06
N SER A 141 9.73 -2.83 12.82
CA SER A 141 9.88 -1.79 13.83
C SER A 141 10.04 -0.40 13.23
N ASN A 142 9.79 0.63 14.04
CA ASN A 142 10.24 1.98 13.69
C ASN A 142 11.77 1.99 13.58
N TYR A 143 12.30 2.82 12.70
CA TYR A 143 13.73 2.90 12.37
C TYR A 143 14.34 1.55 11.98
N TYR A 144 13.59 0.74 11.22
CA TYR A 144 14.07 -0.56 10.76
C TYR A 144 15.18 -0.39 9.73
N ASP A 145 16.35 -0.96 10.02
CA ASP A 145 17.47 -0.99 9.08
C ASP A 145 17.24 -2.07 8.01
N ILE A 146 17.03 -1.62 6.77
CA ILE A 146 16.92 -2.52 5.63
C ILE A 146 18.29 -2.94 5.11
N HIS A 147 19.34 -2.16 5.34
CA HIS A 147 20.69 -2.37 4.79
C HIS A 147 21.48 -3.38 5.63
N THR A 148 20.91 -4.58 5.74
CA THR A 148 21.51 -5.72 6.44
C THR A 148 22.13 -6.68 5.43
N GLU A 149 23.03 -7.54 5.91
CA GLU A 149 23.75 -8.53 5.10
C GLU A 149 22.81 -9.38 4.23
N LYS A 150 21.65 -9.75 4.77
CA LYS A 150 20.62 -10.54 4.06
C LYS A 150 20.03 -9.81 2.85
N ASN A 151 20.00 -8.48 2.87
CA ASN A 151 19.32 -7.66 1.88
C ASN A 151 20.27 -6.98 0.88
N TYR A 152 21.60 -7.10 1.06
CA TYR A 152 22.57 -6.39 0.22
C TYR A 152 22.40 -6.65 -1.28
N GLU A 153 22.18 -7.89 -1.68
CA GLU A 153 21.96 -8.24 -3.09
C GLU A 153 20.67 -7.60 -3.62
N ALA A 154 19.57 -7.74 -2.89
CA ALA A 154 18.28 -7.18 -3.27
C ALA A 154 18.32 -5.65 -3.38
N ILE A 155 18.99 -4.98 -2.44
CA ILE A 155 19.18 -3.53 -2.46
C ILE A 155 20.00 -3.11 -3.69
N ARG A 156 21.10 -3.82 -4.00
CA ARG A 156 21.90 -3.53 -5.21
C ARG A 156 21.08 -3.69 -6.47
N PHE A 157 20.24 -4.73 -6.54
CA PHE A 157 19.34 -4.94 -7.67
C PHE A 157 18.33 -3.80 -7.82
N LEU A 158 17.69 -3.37 -6.73
CA LEU A 158 16.71 -2.28 -6.73
C LEU A 158 17.34 -0.93 -7.09
N ASP A 159 18.48 -0.60 -6.51
CA ASP A 159 19.25 0.62 -6.81
C ASP A 159 19.70 0.65 -8.28
N ALA A 160 20.19 -0.47 -8.81
CA ALA A 160 20.51 -0.59 -10.23
C ALA A 160 19.27 -0.41 -11.12
N TYR A 161 18.13 -0.97 -10.72
CA TYR A 161 16.87 -0.83 -11.46
C TYR A 161 16.43 0.64 -11.56
N GLU A 162 16.49 1.39 -10.44
CA GLU A 162 16.17 2.82 -10.40
C GLU A 162 17.17 3.64 -11.23
N LYS A 163 18.47 3.41 -11.07
CA LYS A 163 19.52 4.11 -11.83
C LYS A 163 19.40 3.88 -13.33
N ASN A 164 19.11 2.67 -13.76
CA ASN A 164 18.88 2.35 -15.17
C ASN A 164 17.69 3.14 -15.74
N PHE A 165 16.62 3.29 -14.96
CA PHE A 165 15.49 4.13 -15.36
C PHE A 165 15.89 5.61 -15.52
N PHE A 166 16.66 6.16 -14.58
CA PHE A 166 17.19 7.53 -14.70
C PHE A 166 18.11 7.72 -15.91
N GLN A 167 18.94 6.73 -16.23
CA GLN A 167 19.76 6.75 -17.44
C GLN A 167 18.90 6.83 -18.71
N TYR A 168 17.80 6.08 -18.79
CA TYR A 168 16.87 6.18 -19.91
C TYR A 168 16.22 7.56 -20.03
N LEU A 169 15.88 8.18 -18.89
CA LEU A 169 15.36 9.55 -18.87
C LEU A 169 16.40 10.57 -19.36
N GLN A 170 17.67 10.40 -18.98
CA GLN A 170 18.77 11.28 -19.38
C GLN A 170 19.08 11.18 -20.88
N GLN A 171 19.07 9.96 -21.43
CA GLN A 171 19.34 9.73 -22.85
C GLN A 171 18.23 10.28 -23.77
N GLY A 172 16.99 10.39 -23.28
CA GLY A 172 15.86 10.95 -24.03
C GLY A 172 15.32 10.08 -25.18
N HIS A 173 16.10 9.08 -25.61
CA HIS A 173 15.77 8.04 -26.60
C HIS A 173 16.37 6.71 -26.13
N PHE A 174 15.60 5.62 -26.19
CA PHE A 174 16.04 4.32 -25.70
C PHE A 174 15.46 3.16 -26.54
N LYS A 175 16.28 2.15 -26.81
CA LYS A 175 15.86 0.84 -27.34
C LYS A 175 15.49 -0.06 -26.15
N ALA A 176 14.34 0.19 -25.54
CA ALA A 176 13.78 -0.72 -24.52
C ALA A 176 12.60 -1.52 -25.05
N VAL A 177 12.31 -2.65 -24.39
CA VAL A 177 11.13 -3.48 -24.61
C VAL A 177 9.86 -2.59 -24.55
N ARG A 178 8.88 -2.87 -25.43
CA ARG A 178 7.71 -2.02 -25.74
C ARG A 178 6.94 -1.49 -24.51
N ILE A 179 7.05 -2.12 -23.35
CA ILE A 179 6.44 -1.73 -22.07
C ILE A 179 7.10 -0.49 -21.43
N LEU A 180 8.43 -0.35 -21.53
CA LEU A 180 9.18 0.80 -20.96
C LEU A 180 8.94 2.10 -21.74
N LYS A 181 8.53 2.01 -23.02
CA LYS A 181 8.27 3.18 -23.87
C LYS A 181 7.11 4.04 -23.36
N VAL A 182 6.05 3.43 -22.83
CA VAL A 182 4.83 4.14 -22.40
C VAL A 182 5.06 4.89 -21.09
N LEU A 183 5.66 4.22 -20.08
CA LEU A 183 5.97 4.83 -18.78
C LEU A 183 6.91 6.04 -18.90
N ILE A 184 7.95 5.94 -19.74
CA ILE A 184 8.89 7.04 -19.94
C ILE A 184 8.26 8.18 -20.77
N TYR A 185 7.39 7.86 -21.74
CA TYR A 185 6.66 8.88 -22.49
C TYR A 185 5.72 9.69 -21.58
N ILE A 186 5.01 9.02 -20.66
CA ILE A 186 4.15 9.67 -19.67
C ILE A 186 4.98 10.52 -18.71
N PHE A 187 6.13 10.04 -18.23
CA PHE A 187 7.04 10.85 -17.41
C PHE A 187 7.62 12.06 -18.16
N LYS A 188 7.88 11.94 -19.48
CA LYS A 188 8.31 13.06 -20.33
C LYS A 188 7.21 14.13 -20.46
N ILE A 189 5.94 13.72 -20.57
CA ILE A 189 4.77 14.63 -20.52
C ILE A 189 4.67 15.32 -19.15
N LEU A 190 4.80 14.55 -18.06
CA LEU A 190 4.75 15.11 -16.70
C LEU A 190 5.91 16.07 -16.41
N ARG A 191 7.13 15.79 -16.89
CA ARG A 191 8.28 16.71 -16.79
C ARG A 191 8.04 17.99 -17.60
N LYS A 192 7.38 17.91 -18.75
CA LYS A 192 7.02 19.09 -19.57
C LYS A 192 5.90 19.92 -18.92
N ASN A 193 5.01 19.28 -18.16
CA ASN A 193 3.90 19.92 -17.45
C ASN A 193 4.24 20.39 -16.02
N ARG A 194 5.44 20.08 -15.48
CA ARG A 194 5.89 20.61 -14.17
C ARG A 194 6.07 22.14 -14.15
N ASN A 195 6.06 22.81 -15.31
CA ASN A 195 5.98 24.27 -15.35
C ASN A 195 4.57 24.83 -15.07
N ILE A 196 3.56 23.99 -14.82
CA ILE A 196 2.15 24.43 -14.70
C ILE A 196 1.56 24.19 -13.30
N TYR A 197 2.16 23.34 -12.44
CA TYR A 197 1.56 23.00 -11.13
C TYR A 197 2.57 22.85 -9.99
N PHE A 198 3.51 23.78 -9.85
CA PHE A 198 4.19 24.06 -8.57
C PHE A 198 4.66 25.53 -8.56
N SER A 199 3.70 26.45 -8.58
CA SER A 199 3.88 27.77 -7.97
C SER A 199 3.11 27.78 -6.65
N PHE A 200 3.67 27.15 -5.63
CA PHE A 200 3.44 27.66 -4.28
C PHE A 200 4.68 28.48 -3.95
N SER A 201 4.46 29.79 -4.06
CA SER A 201 5.39 30.85 -3.75
C SER A 201 5.57 30.94 -2.23
N VAL A 202 6.83 31.23 -1.84
CA VAL A 202 7.35 31.61 -0.51
C VAL A 202 7.61 30.47 0.47
#